data_AF-T1CL83-F1
#
_entry.id   AF-T1CL83-F1
#
_cell.length_a   1.000
_cell.length_b   1.000
_cell.length_c   1.000
_cell.angle_alpha   90.00
_cell.angle_beta   90.00
_cell.angle_gamma   90.00
#
_symmetry.space_group_name_H-M   'P 1'
#
loop_
_entity.id
_entity.type
_entity.pdbx_description
1 polymer ?
#
loop_
_entity_poly.entity_id
_entity_poly.type
_entity_poly.pdbx_seq_one_letter_code
_entity_poly.pdbx_strand_id
1 'polypeptide(L)'
;MVSLIVAADGDILAATARGYGKRTALDEFPRKGRGTQGVIAIQCSERNGALVAVVQVQPEQGLVLISDRGTLVRTRVAEVSQLGRNTQGVTLIRLPADESLVGVVPLALDDE
;
A
#
# COMPACT_ATOMS: atom_id res chain seq x y z
N MET A 1 6.72 4.05 10.37
CA MET A 1 5.25 3.85 10.34
C MET A 1 4.91 2.60 11.12
N VAL A 2 3.82 2.62 11.89
CA VAL A 2 3.19 1.42 12.46
C VAL A 2 1.74 1.41 11.96
N SER A 3 1.26 0.24 11.53
CA SER A 3 -0.15 0.02 11.17
C SER A 3 -0.65 -1.18 11.95
N LEU A 4 -1.89 -1.11 12.44
CA LEU A 4 -2.61 -2.21 13.06
C LEU A 4 -3.82 -2.51 12.19
N ILE A 5 -3.88 -3.73 11.68
CA ILE A 5 -4.97 -4.21 10.83
C ILE A 5 -5.61 -5.40 11.54
N VAL A 6 -6.93 -5.35 11.70
CA VAL A 6 -7.72 -6.52 12.09
C VAL A 6 -7.96 -7.32 10.82
N ALA A 7 -7.31 -8.48 10.72
CA ALA A 7 -7.36 -9.29 9.51
C ALA A 7 -8.80 -9.78 9.22
N ALA A 8 -9.33 -9.34 8.08
CA ALA A 8 -10.57 -9.84 7.46
C ALA A 8 -10.29 -10.35 6.04
N ASP A 9 -11.32 -10.59 5.22
CA ASP A 9 -11.10 -10.89 3.80
C ASP A 9 -10.59 -9.66 3.04
N GLY A 10 -9.69 -9.88 2.09
CA GLY A 10 -9.09 -8.84 1.24
C GLY A 10 -7.55 -8.83 1.26
N ASP A 11 -6.97 -8.05 0.35
CA ASP A 11 -5.53 -7.92 0.20
C ASP A 11 -4.95 -6.89 1.17
N ILE A 12 -3.65 -7.02 1.45
CA ILE A 12 -2.86 -5.95 2.09
C ILE A 12 -2.25 -5.08 1.00
N LEU A 13 -2.66 -3.81 0.94
CA LEU A 13 -2.01 -2.80 0.13
C LEU A 13 -0.86 -2.16 0.92
N ALA A 14 0.34 -2.15 0.36
CA ALA A 14 1.47 -1.38 0.87
C ALA A 14 1.91 -0.32 -0.16
N ALA A 15 2.15 0.90 0.31
CA ALA A 15 2.62 2.03 -0.52
C ALA A 15 3.80 2.75 0.13
N THR A 16 4.71 3.26 -0.70
CA THR A 16 5.97 3.89 -0.28
C THR A 16 6.09 5.33 -0.79
N ALA A 17 6.98 6.11 -0.17
CA ALA A 17 7.11 7.55 -0.33
C ALA A 17 7.34 8.02 -1.77
N ARG A 18 8.01 7.21 -2.61
CA ARG A 18 8.26 7.54 -4.02
C ARG A 18 7.17 7.05 -4.97
N GLY A 19 5.97 6.77 -4.46
CA GLY A 19 4.80 6.43 -5.28
C GLY A 19 4.74 4.98 -5.77
N TYR A 20 5.49 4.07 -5.12
CA TYR A 20 5.45 2.64 -5.42
C TYR A 20 4.59 1.88 -4.42
N GLY A 21 4.04 0.75 -4.85
CA GLY A 21 3.24 -0.09 -3.99
C GLY A 21 2.69 -1.31 -4.71
N LYS A 22 1.92 -2.09 -3.98
CA LYS A 22 1.33 -3.34 -4.46
C LYS A 22 0.25 -3.83 -3.50
N ARG A 23 -0.57 -4.74 -3.98
CA ARG A 23 -1.38 -5.62 -3.16
C ARG A 23 -0.64 -6.91 -2.91
N THR A 24 -0.82 -7.50 -1.74
CA THR A 24 -0.34 -8.84 -1.41
C THR A 24 -1.47 -9.57 -0.71
N ALA A 25 -1.76 -10.78 -1.16
CA ALA A 25 -2.80 -11.60 -0.55
C ALA A 25 -2.50 -11.82 0.94
N LEU A 26 -3.56 -11.81 1.77
CA LEU A 26 -3.42 -11.89 3.22
C LEU A 26 -2.72 -13.18 3.68
N ASP A 27 -2.93 -14.28 2.96
CA ASP A 27 -2.34 -15.59 3.22
C ASP A 27 -0.81 -15.63 3.09
N GLU A 28 -0.21 -14.70 2.35
CA GLU A 28 1.25 -14.55 2.27
C GLU A 28 1.89 -14.00 3.56
N PHE A 29 1.09 -13.53 4.52
CA PHE A 29 1.55 -13.06 5.82
C PHE A 29 1.45 -14.20 6.85
N PRO A 30 2.55 -14.96 7.08
CA PRO A 30 2.51 -16.06 8.03
C PRO A 30 2.26 -15.55 9.44
N ARG A 31 1.50 -16.33 10.22
CA ARG A 31 1.33 -16.07 11.64
C ARG A 31 2.70 -16.10 12.33
N LYS A 32 3.06 -15.01 12.99
CA LYS A 32 4.27 -14.90 13.84
C LYS A 32 3.87 -14.59 15.27
N GLY A 33 4.64 -15.10 16.22
CA GLY A 33 4.46 -14.77 17.63
C GLY A 33 4.72 -13.28 17.89
N ARG A 34 4.08 -12.74 18.93
CA ARG A 34 4.35 -11.38 19.42
C ARG A 34 5.80 -11.27 19.90
N GLY A 35 6.44 -10.14 19.64
CA GLY A 35 7.83 -9.88 20.05
C GLY A 35 8.88 -10.41 19.07
N THR A 36 8.47 -10.95 17.92
CA THR A 36 9.38 -11.28 16.82
C THR A 36 9.66 -10.04 15.95
N GLN A 37 10.69 -10.11 15.12
CA GLN A 37 11.03 -9.04 14.15
C GLN A 37 10.03 -8.94 12.98
N GLY A 38 9.02 -9.83 12.92
CA GLY A 38 8.04 -9.86 11.83
C GLY A 38 8.62 -10.38 10.52
N VAL A 39 8.05 -9.94 9.41
CA VAL A 39 8.38 -10.37 8.05
C VAL A 39 8.30 -9.18 7.08
N ILE A 40 9.10 -9.17 6.00
CA ILE A 40 9.19 -8.02 5.06
C ILE A 40 7.95 -7.90 4.16
N ALA A 41 7.10 -6.90 4.39
CA ALA A 41 5.89 -6.64 3.60
C ALA A 41 6.12 -6.03 2.21
N ILE A 42 7.17 -5.22 2.07
CA ILE A 42 7.60 -4.55 0.84
C ILE A 42 9.06 -4.11 1.00
N GLN A 43 9.80 -4.06 -0.10
CA GLN A 43 11.19 -3.58 -0.07
C GLN A 43 11.24 -2.04 -0.06
N CYS A 44 11.74 -1.46 1.02
CA CYS A 44 12.01 -0.02 1.14
C CYS A 44 13.42 0.29 0.61
N SER A 45 13.60 0.18 -0.70
CA SER A 45 14.85 0.51 -1.39
C SER A 45 15.01 2.04 -1.59
N GLU A 46 16.16 2.49 -2.07
CA GLU A 46 16.32 3.87 -2.53
C GLU A 46 15.24 4.23 -3.57
N ARG A 47 14.97 3.36 -4.54
CA ARG A 47 13.89 3.57 -5.53
C ARG A 47 12.52 3.80 -4.88
N ASN A 48 12.19 3.02 -3.86
CA ASN A 48 10.86 3.03 -3.23
C ASN A 48 10.69 4.16 -2.20
N GLY A 49 11.75 4.48 -1.47
CA GLY A 49 11.66 5.27 -0.25
C GLY A 49 11.01 4.51 0.91
N ALA A 50 10.70 5.25 1.98
CA ALA A 50 10.10 4.69 3.19
C ALA A 50 8.66 4.21 2.94
N LEU A 51 8.21 3.24 3.75
CA LEU A 51 6.81 2.83 3.81
C LEU A 51 5.92 3.96 4.35
N VAL A 52 4.85 4.26 3.63
CA VAL A 52 3.91 5.37 3.92
C VAL A 52 2.55 4.86 4.35
N ALA A 53 2.07 3.78 3.73
CA ALA A 53 0.77 3.21 4.06
C ALA A 53 0.79 1.68 4.03
N VAL A 54 0.07 1.08 4.97
CA VAL A 54 -0.35 -0.32 4.92
C VAL A 54 -1.81 -0.36 5.34
N VAL A 55 -2.68 -0.76 4.42
CA VAL A 55 -4.14 -0.81 4.61
C VAL A 55 -4.68 -2.11 4.02
N GLN A 56 -5.72 -2.69 4.66
CA GLN A 56 -6.46 -3.80 4.06
C GLN A 56 -7.47 -3.24 3.06
N VAL A 57 -7.57 -3.87 1.89
CA VAL A 57 -8.38 -3.41 0.77
C VAL A 57 -9.15 -4.55 0.13
N GLN A 58 -10.31 -4.23 -0.44
CA GLN A 58 -11.10 -5.13 -1.29
C GLN A 58 -11.00 -4.69 -2.76
N PRO A 59 -11.04 -5.61 -3.74
CA PRO A 59 -10.90 -5.28 -5.16
C PRO A 59 -11.87 -4.21 -5.68
N GLU A 60 -13.05 -4.13 -5.09
CA GLU A 60 -14.14 -3.22 -5.45
C GLU A 60 -13.92 -1.80 -4.92
N GLN A 61 -12.94 -1.57 -4.05
CA GLN A 61 -12.69 -0.26 -3.47
C GLN A 61 -11.90 0.67 -4.40
N GLY A 62 -12.02 1.96 -4.14
CA GLY A 62 -11.11 2.99 -4.65
C GLY A 62 -9.97 3.27 -3.67
N LEU A 63 -8.92 3.92 -4.17
CA LEU A 63 -7.82 4.49 -3.38
C LEU A 63 -7.70 5.97 -3.71
N VAL A 64 -7.45 6.79 -2.70
CA VAL A 64 -6.93 8.14 -2.86
C VAL A 64 -5.49 8.16 -2.38
N LEU A 65 -4.57 8.51 -3.28
CA LEU A 65 -3.16 8.75 -3.03
C LEU A 65 -2.95 10.25 -2.81
N ILE A 66 -2.27 10.62 -1.73
CA ILE A 66 -2.09 12.00 -1.30
C ILE A 66 -0.60 12.30 -1.20
N SER A 67 -0.13 13.33 -1.91
CA SER A 67 1.24 13.83 -1.79
C SER A 67 1.39 14.97 -0.79
N ASP A 68 2.63 15.27 -0.38
CA ASP A 68 3.00 16.42 0.45
C ASP A 68 2.77 17.78 -0.24
N ARG A 69 2.56 17.80 -1.56
CA ARG A 69 2.22 19.01 -2.34
C ARG A 69 0.72 19.16 -2.61
N GLY A 70 -0.12 18.26 -2.08
CA GLY A 70 -1.57 18.32 -2.24
C GLY A 70 -2.09 17.71 -3.54
N THR A 71 -1.25 16.97 -4.28
CA THR A 71 -1.69 16.17 -5.42
C THR A 71 -2.54 15.00 -4.92
N LEU A 72 -3.75 14.87 -5.47
CA LEU A 72 -4.69 13.80 -5.18
C LEU A 72 -4.90 12.95 -6.43
N VAL A 73 -4.63 11.64 -6.34
CA VAL A 73 -4.87 10.70 -7.44
C VAL A 73 -5.80 9.60 -6.96
N ARG A 74 -6.86 9.35 -7.74
CA ARG A 74 -7.77 8.22 -7.54
C ARG A 74 -7.33 7.04 -8.40
N THR A 75 -7.30 5.86 -7.80
CA THR A 75 -6.96 4.60 -8.48
C THR A 75 -7.86 3.50 -7.96
N ARG A 76 -8.33 2.60 -8.84
CA ARG A 76 -9.11 1.44 -8.38
C ARG A 76 -8.19 0.42 -7.75
N VAL A 77 -8.60 -0.21 -6.65
CA VAL A 77 -7.80 -1.26 -6.02
C VAL A 77 -7.50 -2.39 -7.00
N ALA A 78 -8.48 -2.78 -7.82
CA ALA A 78 -8.33 -3.78 -8.87
C ALA A 78 -7.21 -3.48 -9.89
N GLU A 79 -6.85 -2.21 -10.12
CA GLU A 79 -5.78 -1.82 -11.05
C GLU A 79 -4.38 -1.95 -10.44
N VAL A 80 -4.28 -2.02 -9.11
CA VAL A 80 -3.01 -2.22 -8.43
C VAL A 80 -2.59 -3.69 -8.57
N SER A 81 -1.36 -3.93 -9.01
CA SER A 81 -0.84 -5.29 -9.16
C SER A 81 -0.79 -6.03 -7.82
N GLN A 82 -1.31 -7.26 -7.82
CA GLN A 82 -1.13 -8.21 -6.73
C GLN A 82 0.21 -8.95 -6.93
N LEU A 83 1.10 -8.82 -5.96
CA LEU A 83 2.46 -9.34 -6.01
C LEU A 83 2.87 -9.90 -4.65
N GLY A 84 3.86 -10.79 -4.68
CA GLY A 84 4.38 -11.41 -3.47
C GLY A 84 4.96 -10.43 -2.46
N ARG A 85 5.00 -10.83 -1.19
CA ARG A 85 5.32 -9.98 -0.04
C ARG A 85 6.74 -9.39 -0.06
N ASN A 86 7.77 -10.16 -0.41
CA ASN A 86 9.15 -9.64 -0.49
C ASN A 86 9.52 -9.16 -1.90
N THR A 87 8.82 -8.12 -2.38
CA THR A 87 9.05 -7.49 -3.69
C THR A 87 8.99 -5.96 -3.58
N GLN A 88 9.47 -5.26 -4.60
CA GLN A 88 9.46 -3.78 -4.65
C GLN A 88 8.08 -3.19 -5.01
N GLY A 89 7.18 -3.97 -5.62
CA GLY A 89 5.92 -3.45 -6.14
C GLY A 89 6.06 -2.71 -7.48
N VAL A 90 4.96 -2.06 -7.88
CA VAL A 90 4.80 -1.31 -9.13
C VAL A 90 4.55 0.17 -8.84
N THR A 91 4.57 1.01 -9.88
CA THR A 91 4.21 2.43 -9.73
C THR A 91 2.71 2.56 -9.50
N LEU A 92 2.33 3.16 -8.37
CA LEU A 92 0.95 3.58 -8.09
C LEU A 92 0.70 4.99 -8.64
N ILE A 93 1.66 5.88 -8.43
CA ILE A 93 1.63 7.28 -8.85
C ILE A 93 3.04 7.70 -9.26
N ARG A 94 3.15 8.50 -10.32
CA ARG A 94 4.40 9.15 -10.70
C ARG A 94 4.50 10.48 -9.98
N LEU A 95 5.52 10.62 -9.13
CA LEU A 95 5.79 11.85 -8.40
C LEU A 95 7.08 12.50 -8.94
N PRO A 96 7.13 13.84 -9.04
CA PRO A 96 8.38 14.60 -9.15
C PRO A 96 9.39 14.23 -8.07
N ALA A 97 10.67 14.55 -8.30
CA ALA A 97 11.76 14.19 -7.38
C ALA A 97 11.67 14.91 -6.00
N ASP A 98 10.99 16.06 -5.95
CA ASP A 98 10.81 16.92 -4.77
C ASP A 98 9.41 16.80 -4.13
N GLU A 99 8.67 15.77 -4.52
CA GLU A 99 7.33 15.44 -4.03
C GLU A 99 7.32 14.01 -3.49
N SER A 100 6.58 13.79 -2.40
CA SER A 100 6.48 12.47 -1.76
C SER A 100 5.05 12.12 -1.44
N LEU A 101 4.72 10.84 -1.58
CA LEU A 101 3.47 10.28 -1.09
C LEU A 101 3.48 10.36 0.44
N VAL A 102 2.42 10.90 1.04
CA VAL A 102 2.26 11.03 2.50
C VAL A 102 1.03 10.33 3.04
N GLY A 103 0.10 9.94 2.17
CA GLY A 103 -1.11 9.24 2.60
C GLY A 103 -1.72 8.37 1.51
N VAL A 104 -2.38 7.31 1.96
CA VAL A 104 -3.27 6.47 1.14
C VAL A 104 -4.53 6.20 1.93
N VAL A 105 -5.68 6.46 1.32
CA VAL A 105 -6.99 6.26 1.95
C VAL A 105 -7.83 5.36 1.04
N PRO A 106 -8.27 4.17 1.50
CA PRO A 106 -9.25 3.39 0.78
C PRO A 106 -10.62 4.07 0.86
N LEU A 107 -11.35 4.04 -0.26
CA LEU A 107 -12.70 4.53 -0.37
C LEU A 107 -13.62 3.36 -0.67
N ALA A 108 -14.72 3.26 0.06
CA ALA A 108 -15.86 2.51 -0.43
C ALA A 108 -16.30 3.16 -1.75
N LEU A 109 -16.52 2.37 -2.80
CA LEU A 109 -17.26 2.86 -3.93
C LEU A 109 -18.72 2.86 -3.50
N ASP A 110 -19.35 4.03 -3.50
CA ASP A 110 -20.79 4.13 -3.33
C ASP A 110 -21.42 3.56 -4.60
N ASP A 111 -22.28 2.55 -4.44
CA ASP A 111 -23.16 2.10 -5.51
C ASP A 111 -24.19 3.23 -5.76
N GLU A 112 -24.04 3.97 -6.85
CA GLU A 112 -25.14 4.80 -7.40
C GLU A 112 -26.27 3.92 -7.95
#